data_AF-A0AAJ7SIP5-F1
#
_entry.id   AF-A0AAJ7SIP5-F1
#
_cell.length_a   1.000
_cell.length_b   1.000
_cell.length_c   1.000
_cell.angle_alpha   90.00
_cell.angle_beta   90.00
_cell.angle_gamma   90.00
#
_symmetry.space_group_name_H-M   'P 1'
#
loop_
_entity.id
_entity.type
_entity.pdbx_description
1 polymer ?
#
loop_
_entity_poly.entity_id
_entity_poly.type
_entity_poly.pdbx_seq_one_letter_code
_entity_poly.pdbx_strand_id
1 'polypeptide(L)'
;MAARHVEEKEQEVKRLQAKYRQQITDLNSKSATFYKLSSDSFNLTAQEAESKLPKGPYVPVCGDLQGVVLSCYNNSGGQTLNCSAVAKQYMQCVNSAKQLLGKAS
;
A
#
# COMPACT_ATOMS: atom_id res chain seq x y z
N MET A 1 15.94 14.52 66.94
CA MET A 1 14.60 14.47 66.31
C MET A 1 14.66 14.82 64.83
N ALA A 2 15.28 15.94 64.42
CA ALA A 2 15.40 16.34 63.00
C ALA A 2 15.98 15.26 62.06
N ALA A 3 17.04 14.55 62.47
CA ALA A 3 17.66 13.50 61.64
C ALA A 3 16.72 12.31 61.34
N ARG A 4 15.86 11.93 62.30
CA ARG A 4 14.90 10.83 62.12
C ARG A 4 13.80 11.19 61.11
N HIS A 5 13.34 12.44 61.14
CA HIS A 5 12.37 12.92 60.15
C HIS A 5 12.93 12.97 58.73
N VAL A 6 14.23 13.28 58.58
CA VAL A 6 14.90 13.24 57.27
C VAL A 6 14.94 11.81 56.74
N GLU A 7 15.35 10.85 57.56
CA GLU A 7 15.44 9.44 57.17
C GLU A 7 14.06 8.86 56.77
N GLU A 8 13.00 9.16 57.53
CA GLU A 8 11.64 8.75 57.20
C GLU A 8 11.16 9.32 55.86
N LYS A 9 11.51 10.58 55.55
CA LYS A 9 11.20 11.20 54.25
C LYS A 9 12.01 10.57 53.10
N GLU A 10 13.28 10.26 53.32
CA GLU A 10 14.11 9.59 52.32
C GLU A 10 13.59 8.18 51.99
N GLN A 11 13.15 7.42 52.99
CA GLN A 11 12.54 6.11 52.77
C GLN A 11 11.25 6.21 51.95
N GLU A 12 10.39 7.20 52.24
CA GLU A 12 9.16 7.42 51.48
C GLU A 12 9.45 7.83 50.03
N VAL A 13 10.44 8.71 49.80
CA VAL A 13 10.89 9.08 48.45
C VAL A 13 11.37 7.86 47.69
N LYS A 14 12.20 7.00 48.30
CA LYS A 14 12.68 5.75 47.67
C LYS A 14 11.52 4.81 47.32
N ARG A 15 10.54 4.66 48.21
CA ARG A 15 9.36 3.82 48.00
C ARG A 15 8.51 4.32 46.82
N LEU A 16 8.25 5.63 46.77
CA LEU A 16 7.51 6.25 45.67
C LEU A 16 8.28 6.12 44.35
N GLN A 17 9.59 6.38 44.35
CA GLN A 17 10.43 6.24 43.18
C GLN A 17 10.40 4.80 42.62
N ALA A 18 10.49 3.78 43.48
CA ALA A 18 10.38 2.39 43.06
C ALA A 18 9.01 2.09 42.43
N LYS A 19 7.93 2.55 43.06
CA LYS A 19 6.56 2.38 42.55
C LYS A 19 6.37 3.04 41.18
N TYR A 20 6.80 4.30 41.02
CA TYR A 20 6.67 5.00 39.74
C TYR A 20 7.53 4.38 38.65
N ARG A 21 8.76 3.96 38.95
CA ARG A 21 9.61 3.24 37.99
C ARG A 21 8.95 1.95 37.50
N GLN A 22 8.33 1.20 38.40
CA GLN A 22 7.60 -0.01 38.03
C GLN A 22 6.40 0.31 37.12
N GLN A 23 5.62 1.34 37.45
CA GLN A 23 4.49 1.76 36.61
C GLN A 23 4.93 2.21 35.21
N ILE A 24 6.01 2.99 35.11
CA ILE A 24 6.57 3.42 33.81
C ILE A 24 7.03 2.20 33.00
N THR A 25 7.67 1.23 33.66
CA THR A 25 8.15 0.01 33.00
C THR A 25 6.99 -0.83 32.46
N ASP A 26 5.93 -1.01 33.25
CA ASP A 26 4.72 -1.72 32.83
C ASP A 26 4.00 -1.00 31.68
N LEU A 27 3.84 0.32 31.77
CA LEU A 27 3.23 1.14 30.72
C LEU A 27 4.02 1.06 29.40
N ASN A 28 5.35 1.20 29.47
CA ASN A 28 6.20 1.10 28.29
C ASN A 28 6.15 -0.30 27.67
N SER A 29 6.14 -1.36 28.49
CA SER A 29 6.02 -2.74 28.03
C SER A 29 4.70 -3.00 27.30
N LYS A 30 3.59 -2.54 27.88
CA LYS A 30 2.25 -2.64 27.27
C LYS A 30 2.17 -1.85 25.97
N SER A 31 2.70 -0.62 25.95
CA SER A 31 2.74 0.22 24.75
C SER A 31 3.54 -0.42 23.63
N ALA A 32 4.73 -0.96 23.92
CA ALA A 32 5.56 -1.66 22.95
C ALA A 32 4.86 -2.90 22.38
N THR A 33 4.19 -3.67 23.24
CA THR A 33 3.43 -4.86 22.83
C THR A 33 2.27 -4.47 21.91
N PHE A 34 1.51 -3.45 22.28
CA PHE A 34 0.39 -2.96 21.47
C PHE A 34 0.84 -2.43 20.12
N TYR A 35 1.92 -1.64 20.09
CA TYR A 35 2.48 -1.12 18.85
C TYR A 35 2.93 -2.25 17.93
N LYS A 36 3.63 -3.25 18.48
CA LYS A 36 4.07 -4.41 17.72
C LYS A 36 2.89 -5.18 17.12
N LEU A 37 1.90 -5.56 17.94
CA LEU A 37 0.71 -6.28 17.47
C LEU A 37 -0.04 -5.50 16.38
N SER A 38 -0.18 -4.19 16.55
CA SER A 38 -0.84 -3.32 15.56
C SER A 38 -0.05 -3.27 14.25
N SER A 39 1.27 -3.08 14.33
CA SER A 39 2.14 -3.07 13.15
C SER A 39 2.14 -4.42 12.43
N ASP A 40 2.22 -5.52 13.18
CA ASP A 40 2.23 -6.87 12.61
C ASP A 40 0.90 -7.16 11.91
N SER A 41 -0.23 -6.83 12.54
CA SER A 41 -1.56 -7.00 11.94
C SER A 41 -1.75 -6.14 10.69
N PHE A 42 -1.29 -4.89 10.70
CA PHE A 42 -1.33 -4.01 9.53
C PHE A 42 -0.49 -4.58 8.39
N ASN A 43 0.76 -4.96 8.67
CA ASN A 43 1.69 -5.50 7.68
C ASN A 43 1.17 -6.80 7.07
N LEU A 44 0.58 -7.69 7.87
CA LEU A 44 -0.06 -8.91 7.37
C LEU A 44 -1.22 -8.59 6.42
N THR A 45 -2.08 -7.66 6.81
CA THR A 45 -3.22 -7.23 5.98
C THR A 45 -2.76 -6.59 4.68
N ALA A 46 -1.73 -5.75 4.74
CA ALA A 46 -1.13 -5.12 3.57
C ALA A 46 -0.52 -6.16 2.62
N GLN A 47 0.25 -7.11 3.14
CA GLN A 47 0.82 -8.21 2.34
C GLN A 47 -0.26 -9.07 1.69
N GLU A 48 -1.37 -9.36 2.40
CA GLU A 48 -2.47 -10.11 1.83
C GLU A 48 -3.16 -9.32 0.70
N ALA A 49 -3.38 -8.02 0.88
CA ALA A 49 -3.90 -7.15 -0.17
C ALA A 49 -2.98 -7.13 -1.40
N GLU A 50 -1.67 -6.91 -1.20
CA GLU A 50 -0.67 -6.93 -2.26
C GLU A 50 -0.57 -8.30 -2.95
N SER A 51 -0.81 -9.40 -2.23
CA SER A 51 -0.82 -10.74 -2.82
C SER A 51 -1.96 -10.97 -3.80
N LYS A 52 -3.09 -10.28 -3.60
CA LYS A 52 -4.30 -10.35 -4.44
C LYS A 52 -4.24 -9.39 -5.62
N LEU A 53 -3.36 -8.39 -5.57
CA LEU A 53 -3.13 -7.51 -6.72
C LEU A 53 -2.39 -8.27 -7.82
N PRO A 54 -2.73 -8.03 -9.10
CA PRO A 54 -2.01 -8.63 -10.21
C PRO A 54 -0.54 -8.19 -10.18
N LYS A 55 0.38 -9.15 -10.03
CA LYS A 55 1.83 -8.93 -9.91
C LYS A 55 2.56 -8.82 -11.26
N GLY A 56 1.83 -8.60 -12.35
CA GLY A 56 2.37 -8.59 -13.71
C GLY A 56 2.48 -7.18 -14.29
N PRO A 57 3.30 -6.99 -15.34
CA PRO A 57 3.23 -5.77 -16.13
C PRO A 57 1.81 -5.60 -16.65
N TYR A 58 1.30 -4.38 -16.60
CA TYR A 58 0.02 -4.04 -17.22
C TYR A 58 0.11 -4.35 -18.71
N VAL A 59 -0.63 -5.35 -19.18
CA VAL A 59 -0.73 -5.68 -20.60
C VAL A 59 -2.01 -5.04 -21.14
N PRO A 60 -1.90 -3.97 -21.95
CA PRO A 60 -3.08 -3.38 -22.58
C PRO A 60 -3.73 -4.40 -23.51
N VAL A 61 -5.05 -4.60 -23.36
CA VAL A 61 -5.84 -5.61 -24.10
C VAL A 61 -5.61 -5.53 -25.62
N CYS A 62 -5.53 -4.30 -26.16
CA CYS A 62 -5.33 -4.05 -27.59
C CYS A 62 -3.91 -3.55 -27.90
N GLY A 63 -2.92 -3.85 -27.04
CA GLY A 63 -1.56 -3.32 -27.10
C GLY A 63 -0.83 -3.57 -28.42
N ASP A 64 -0.90 -4.80 -28.92
CA ASP A 64 -0.25 -5.16 -30.19
C ASP A 64 -0.87 -4.39 -31.35
N LEU A 65 -2.20 -4.34 -31.44
CA LEU A 65 -2.92 -3.57 -32.45
C LEU A 65 -2.64 -2.06 -32.34
N GLN A 66 -2.52 -1.54 -31.12
CA GLN A 66 -2.13 -0.15 -30.88
C GLN A 66 -0.74 0.14 -31.45
N GLY A 67 0.23 -0.76 -31.22
CA GLY A 67 1.58 -0.65 -31.80
C GLY A 67 1.58 -0.63 -33.32
N VAL A 68 0.82 -1.54 -33.94
CA VAL A 68 0.72 -1.61 -35.41
C VAL A 68 0.01 -0.36 -35.99
N VAL A 69 -1.06 0.12 -35.35
CA VAL A 69 -1.78 1.32 -35.82
C VAL A 69 -0.88 2.56 -35.76
N LEU A 70 -0.12 2.73 -34.67
CA LEU A 70 0.80 3.84 -34.50
C LEU A 70 1.94 3.78 -35.52
N SER A 71 2.52 2.60 -35.70
CA SER A 71 3.56 2.38 -36.71
C SER A 71 3.05 2.72 -38.12
N CYS A 72 1.83 2.31 -38.46
CA CYS A 72 1.24 2.63 -39.76
C CYS A 72 1.12 4.14 -39.98
N TYR A 73 0.53 4.87 -39.03
CA TYR A 73 0.35 6.32 -39.16
C TYR A 73 1.68 7.09 -39.20
N ASN A 74 2.67 6.67 -38.41
CA ASN A 74 3.99 7.29 -38.41
C ASN A 74 4.74 7.11 -39.74
N ASN A 75 4.52 5.98 -40.42
CA ASN A 75 5.22 5.64 -41.66
C ASN A 75 4.44 5.98 -42.94
N SER A 76 3.21 6.50 -42.84
CA SER A 76 2.34 6.68 -44.01
C SER A 76 2.41 8.04 -44.67
N GLY A 77 3.32 8.96 -44.30
CA GLY A 77 3.71 10.11 -45.14
C GLY A 77 2.58 10.88 -45.86
N GLY A 78 1.45 11.14 -45.20
CA GLY A 78 0.27 11.79 -45.79
C GLY A 78 -0.76 10.84 -46.46
N GLN A 79 -0.42 9.58 -46.66
CA GLN A 79 -1.27 8.48 -47.16
C GLN A 79 -1.95 7.70 -46.02
N THR A 80 -2.45 8.42 -45.01
CA THR A 80 -3.02 7.83 -43.78
C THR A 80 -4.25 6.94 -44.02
N LEU A 81 -4.92 7.10 -45.15
CA LEU A 81 -6.05 6.25 -45.58
C LEU A 81 -5.64 4.78 -45.76
N ASN A 82 -4.37 4.49 -46.08
CA ASN A 82 -3.86 3.13 -46.17
C ASN A 82 -3.88 2.40 -44.81
N CYS A 83 -3.93 3.13 -43.70
CA CYS A 83 -4.02 2.57 -42.35
C CYS A 83 -5.47 2.27 -41.92
N SER A 84 -6.47 2.57 -42.74
CA SER A 84 -7.90 2.43 -42.39
C SER A 84 -8.28 1.00 -41.96
N ALA A 85 -7.72 -0.01 -42.61
CA ALA A 85 -7.97 -1.41 -42.28
C ALA A 85 -7.49 -1.75 -40.86
N VAL A 86 -6.24 -1.39 -40.51
CA VAL A 86 -5.69 -1.65 -39.17
C VAL A 86 -6.34 -0.77 -38.10
N ALA A 87 -6.70 0.47 -38.42
CA ALA A 87 -7.45 1.35 -37.53
C ALA A 87 -8.82 0.77 -37.17
N LYS A 88 -9.53 0.19 -38.15
CA LYS A 88 -10.81 -0.48 -37.91
C LYS A 88 -10.66 -1.69 -36.99
N GLN A 89 -9.61 -2.50 -37.18
CA GLN A 89 -9.33 -3.65 -36.31
C GLN A 89 -9.01 -3.23 -34.88
N TYR A 90 -8.17 -2.20 -34.70
CA TYR A 90 -7.88 -1.63 -33.38
C TYR A 90 -9.16 -1.14 -32.68
N MET A 91 -10.01 -0.40 -33.39
CA MET A 91 -11.29 0.07 -32.86
C MET A 91 -12.24 -1.06 -32.47
N GLN A 92 -12.30 -2.14 -33.25
CA GLN A 92 -13.10 -3.32 -32.93
C GLN A 92 -12.62 -3.95 -31.62
N CYS A 93 -11.30 -4.14 -31.45
CA CYS A 93 -10.73 -4.63 -30.20
C CYS A 93 -11.11 -3.74 -29.01
N VAL A 94 -10.94 -2.43 -29.13
CA VAL A 94 -11.26 -1.48 -28.05
C VAL A 94 -12.74 -1.53 -27.67
N ASN A 95 -13.63 -1.61 -28.66
CA ASN A 95 -15.07 -1.68 -28.42
C ASN A 95 -15.48 -3.00 -27.77
N SER A 96 -14.91 -4.12 -28.21
CA SER A 96 -15.12 -5.43 -27.57
C SER A 96 -14.60 -5.43 -26.13
N ALA A 97 -13.41 -4.88 -25.89
CA ALA A 97 -12.85 -4.77 -24.54
C ALA A 97 -13.73 -3.90 -23.63
N LYS A 98 -14.22 -2.75 -24.12
CA LYS A 98 -15.18 -1.90 -23.40
C LYS A 98 -16.46 -2.63 -23.05
N GLN A 99 -17.00 -3.44 -23.96
CA GLN A 99 -18.22 -4.22 -23.69
C GLN A 99 -18.00 -5.35 -22.68
N LEU A 100 -16.84 -6.00 -22.69
CA LEU A 100 -16.51 -7.06 -21.75
C LEU A 100 -16.21 -6.50 -20.35
N LEU A 101 -15.46 -5.41 -20.27
CA LEU A 101 -15.08 -4.77 -19.00
C LEU A 101 -16.22 -3.92 -18.41
N GLY A 102 -17.01 -3.26 -19.25
CA GLY A 102 -18.16 -2.45 -18.82
C GLY A 102 -19.38 -3.25 -18.36
N LYS A 103 -19.38 -4.57 -18.54
CA LYS A 103 -20.40 -5.49 -17.99
C LYS A 103 -19.97 -6.16 -16.67
N ALA A 104 -18.73 -5.94 -16.23
CA ALA A 104 -18.16 -6.53 -15.02
C ALA A 104 -18.22 -5.58 -13.80
N SER A 105 -19.02 -4.53 -13.85
CA SER A 105 -19.30 -3.60 -12.74
C SER A 105 -20.77 -3.64 -12.34
#